data_AF-A0A932WN07-F1
#
_entry.id   AF-A0A932WN07-F1
#
_cell.length_a   1.000
_cell.length_b   1.000
_cell.length_c   1.000
_cell.angle_alpha   90.00
_cell.angle_beta   90.00
_cell.angle_gamma   90.00
#
_symmetry.space_group_name_H-M   'P 1'
#
loop_
_entity.id
_entity.type
_entity.pdbx_description
1 polymer ?
#
loop_
_entity_poly.entity_id
_entity_poly.type
_entity_poly.pdbx_seq_one_letter_code
_entity_poly.pdbx_strand_id
1 'polypeptide(L)'
;MTSIHWLLAQRGPNSPANKWLNENPAVLGLIAIGIGILLIFAGLNNLRTGVTRNKLGMEFRGGIAQFSGILRVLIGVAACGFGLYKIFAG
;
A
#
# COMPACT_ATOMS: atom_id res chain seq x y z
N MET A 1 -20.41 0.98 -25.47
CA MET A 1 -20.77 1.00 -24.04
C MET A 1 -20.00 -0.12 -23.34
N THR A 2 -18.87 0.19 -22.71
CA THR A 2 -18.08 -0.78 -21.92
C THR A 2 -18.85 -1.11 -20.65
N SER A 3 -19.39 -2.33 -20.57
CA SER A 3 -20.16 -2.78 -19.42
C SER A 3 -19.26 -2.88 -18.18
N ILE A 4 -19.78 -2.49 -17.02
CA ILE A 4 -19.09 -2.57 -15.71
C ILE A 4 -18.56 -4.00 -15.45
N HIS A 5 -19.22 -5.02 -15.99
CA HIS A 5 -18.78 -6.41 -15.95
C HIS A 5 -17.40 -6.66 -16.58
N TRP A 6 -17.02 -5.94 -17.64
CA TRP A 6 -15.71 -6.10 -18.28
C TRP A 6 -14.57 -5.52 -17.43
N LEU A 7 -14.82 -4.38 -16.74
CA LEU A 7 -13.87 -3.79 -15.78
C LEU A 7 -13.69 -4.66 -14.53
N LEU A 8 -14.75 -5.32 -14.06
CA LEU A 8 -14.68 -6.26 -12.94
C LEU A 8 -13.99 -7.58 -13.34
N ALA A 9 -14.20 -8.06 -14.57
CA ALA A 9 -13.51 -9.23 -15.11
C ALA A 9 -11.99 -9.05 -15.20
N GLN A 10 -11.51 -7.81 -15.42
CA GLN A 10 -10.08 -7.48 -15.37
C GLN A 10 -9.48 -7.41 -13.96
N ARG A 11 -10.30 -7.38 -12.90
CA ARG A 11 -9.83 -7.28 -11.50
C ARG A 11 -9.97 -8.60 -10.72
N GLY A 12 -10.63 -9.60 -11.28
CA GLY A 12 -10.81 -10.91 -10.65
C GLY A 12 -9.54 -11.76 -10.61
N PRO A 13 -9.50 -12.84 -9.80
CA PRO A 13 -8.31 -13.71 -9.68
C PRO A 13 -7.84 -14.31 -11.01
N ASN A 14 -8.76 -14.47 -11.97
CA ASN A 14 -8.49 -14.99 -13.31
C ASN A 14 -8.12 -13.91 -14.33
N SER A 15 -7.92 -12.66 -13.92
CA SER A 15 -7.58 -11.60 -14.86
C SER A 15 -6.17 -11.78 -15.43
N PRO A 16 -5.92 -11.33 -16.68
CA PRO A 16 -4.60 -11.42 -17.29
C PRO A 16 -3.50 -10.74 -16.45
N ALA A 17 -3.83 -9.62 -15.79
CA ALA A 17 -2.91 -8.89 -14.93
C ALA A 17 -2.54 -9.70 -13.68
N ASN A 18 -3.51 -10.34 -13.03
CA ASN A 18 -3.25 -11.15 -11.84
C ASN A 18 -2.46 -12.43 -12.19
N LYS A 19 -2.74 -13.06 -13.33
CA LYS A 19 -1.93 -14.18 -13.84
C LYS A 19 -0.48 -13.76 -14.08
N TRP A 20 -0.28 -12.63 -14.77
CA TRP A 20 1.06 -12.12 -15.03
C TRP A 20 1.81 -11.74 -13.74
N LEU A 21 1.14 -11.15 -12.75
CA LEU A 21 1.74 -10.84 -11.44
C LEU A 21 2.10 -12.10 -10.65
N ASN A 22 1.32 -13.18 -10.78
CA ASN A 22 1.66 -14.48 -10.20
C ASN A 22 2.85 -15.14 -10.90
N GLU A 23 2.98 -14.96 -12.22
CA GLU A 23 4.14 -15.42 -13.00
C GLU A 23 5.40 -14.57 -12.74
N ASN A 24 5.22 -13.33 -12.27
CA ASN A 24 6.31 -12.39 -11.97
C ASN A 24 6.25 -11.92 -10.50
N PRO A 25 6.43 -12.83 -9.53
CA PRO A 25 6.24 -12.54 -8.11
C PRO A 25 7.20 -11.46 -7.59
N ALA A 26 8.39 -11.35 -8.19
CA ALA A 26 9.35 -10.30 -7.88
C ALA A 26 8.80 -8.89 -8.16
N VAL A 27 8.03 -8.71 -9.24
CA VAL A 27 7.42 -7.40 -9.58
C VAL A 27 6.38 -7.03 -8.54
N LEU A 28 5.51 -7.96 -8.16
CA LEU A 28 4.52 -7.76 -7.11
C LEU A 28 5.20 -7.41 -5.78
N GLY A 29 6.27 -8.11 -5.44
CA GLY A 29 7.02 -7.87 -4.21
C GLY A 29 7.71 -6.50 -4.19
N LEU A 30 8.33 -6.08 -5.30
CA LEU A 30 8.93 -4.75 -5.43
C LEU A 30 7.89 -3.63 -5.31
N ILE A 31 6.72 -3.80 -5.92
CA ILE A 31 5.60 -2.85 -5.78
C ILE A 31 5.17 -2.76 -4.31
N ALA A 32 5.01 -3.90 -3.64
CA ALA A 32 4.63 -3.93 -2.22
C ALA A 32 5.67 -3.24 -1.31
N ILE A 33 6.96 -3.47 -1.57
CA ILE A 33 8.06 -2.78 -0.86
C ILE A 33 8.02 -1.28 -1.12
N GLY A 34 7.84 -0.85 -2.37
CA GLY A 34 7.75 0.57 -2.72
C GLY A 34 6.60 1.27 -1.97
N ILE A 35 5.42 0.65 -1.95
CA ILE A 35 4.26 1.15 -1.19
C ILE A 35 4.58 1.17 0.32
N GLY A 36 5.21 0.11 0.84
CA GLY A 36 5.58 0.01 2.25
C GLY A 36 6.52 1.11 2.69
N ILE A 37 7.57 1.40 1.91
CA ILE A 37 8.52 2.49 2.16
C ILE A 37 7.83 3.85 2.17
N LEU A 38 6.94 4.11 1.19
CA LEU A 38 6.19 5.36 1.14
C LEU A 38 5.28 5.55 2.37
N LEU A 39 4.63 4.48 2.81
CA LEU A 39 3.80 4.49 4.02
C LEU A 39 4.63 4.74 5.28
N ILE A 40 5.79 4.10 5.41
CA ILE A 40 6.71 4.33 6.53
C ILE A 40 7.17 5.79 6.54
N PHE A 41 7.62 6.31 5.39
CA PHE A 41 8.08 7.69 5.28
C PHE A 41 7.00 8.69 5.65
N ALA A 42 5.78 8.52 5.10
CA ALA A 42 4.65 9.35 5.45
C ALA A 42 4.30 9.23 6.95
N GLY A 43 4.27 8.02 7.50
CA GLY A 43 4.00 7.74 8.91
C GLY A 43 4.98 8.43 9.84
N LEU A 44 6.29 8.30 9.58
CA LEU A 44 7.35 8.98 10.30
C LEU A 44 7.24 10.50 10.20
N ASN A 45 6.87 11.04 9.04
CA ASN A 45 6.65 12.47 8.89
C ASN A 45 5.48 12.98 9.76
N ASN A 46 4.37 12.23 9.83
CA ASN A 46 3.26 12.59 10.72
C ASN A 46 3.66 12.52 12.20
N LEU A 47 4.51 11.56 12.59
CA LEU A 47 5.00 11.44 13.96
C LEU A 47 5.94 12.58 14.34
N ARG A 48 6.81 13.00 13.42
CA ARG A 48 7.72 14.13 13.61
C ARG A 48 7.00 15.46 13.70
N THR A 49 6.03 15.69 12.81
CA THR A 49 5.32 16.97 12.73
C THR A 49 4.12 17.05 13.69
N GLY A 50 3.60 15.90 14.12
CA GLY A 50 2.33 15.84 14.86
C GLY A 50 1.13 16.28 14.03
N VAL A 51 1.25 16.29 12.70
CA VAL A 51 0.19 16.69 11.76
C VAL A 51 -0.04 15.58 10.74
N THR A 52 -1.31 15.30 10.43
CA THR A 52 -1.69 14.45 9.30
C THR A 52 -2.76 15.14 8.47
N ARG A 53 -2.78 14.90 7.16
CA ARG A 53 -3.86 15.37 6.26
C ARG A 53 -4.78 14.22 5.87
N ASN A 54 -6.08 14.50 5.76
CA ASN A 54 -7.02 13.55 5.16
C ASN A 54 -7.10 13.75 3.63
N LYS A 55 -7.90 12.90 2.97
CA LYS A 55 -8.13 12.97 1.52
C LYS A 55 -8.77 14.27 1.03
N LEU A 56 -9.43 15.00 1.94
CA LEU A 56 -10.05 16.30 1.67
C LEU A 56 -9.10 17.47 1.98
N GLY A 57 -7.84 17.21 2.32
CA GLY A 57 -6.84 18.22 2.66
C GLY A 57 -6.96 18.80 4.08
N MET A 58 -7.90 18.34 4.89
CA MET A 58 -8.06 18.80 6.28
C MET A 58 -6.92 18.30 7.15
N GLU A 59 -6.32 19.21 7.92
CA GLU A 59 -5.25 18.90 8.87
C GLU A 59 -5.82 18.42 10.20
N PHE A 60 -5.36 17.26 10.65
CA PHE A 60 -5.56 16.74 12.00
C PHE A 60 -4.24 16.85 12.76
N ARG A 61 -4.30 17.22 14.03
CA ARG A 61 -3.14 17.46 14.89
C ARG A 61 -3.21 16.64 16.17
N GLY A 62 -2.08 16.52 16.86
CA GLY A 62 -1.99 15.90 18.19
C GLY A 62 -2.13 14.37 18.12
N GLY A 63 -2.82 13.79 19.11
CA GLY A 63 -2.89 12.32 19.28
C GLY A 63 -3.41 11.57 18.06
N ILE A 64 -4.36 12.13 17.31
CA ILE A 64 -4.90 11.50 16.08
C ILE A 64 -3.84 11.42 14.98
N ALA A 65 -3.02 12.46 14.83
CA ALA A 65 -1.94 12.48 13.84
C ALA A 65 -0.84 11.48 14.18
N GLN A 66 -0.47 11.39 15.46
CA GLN A 66 0.50 10.41 15.95
C GLN A 66 -0.02 8.97 15.79
N PHE A 67 -1.28 8.71 16.17
CA PHE A 67 -1.88 7.39 15.99
C PHE A 67 -1.91 6.97 14.51
N SER A 68 -2.34 7.87 13.62
CA SER A 68 -2.31 7.63 12.17
C SER A 68 -0.89 7.39 11.66
N GLY A 69 0.09 8.12 12.19
CA GLY A 69 1.51 7.92 11.90
C GLY A 69 2.02 6.53 12.29
N ILE A 70 1.75 6.09 13.52
CA ILE A 70 2.11 4.75 14.02
C ILE A 70 1.48 3.68 13.12
N LEU A 71 0.18 3.78 12.83
CA LEU A 71 -0.54 2.81 12.01
C LEU A 71 0.07 2.71 10.60
N ARG A 72 0.43 3.84 9.98
CA ARG A 72 1.08 3.85 8.66
C ARG A 72 2.44 3.17 8.68
N VAL A 73 3.24 3.38 9.72
CA VAL A 73 4.54 2.70 9.86
C VAL A 73 4.33 1.19 10.01
N LEU A 74 3.41 0.75 10.86
CA LEU A 74 3.13 -0.69 11.05
C LEU A 74 2.65 -1.36 9.75
N ILE A 75 1.71 -0.74 9.05
CA ILE A 75 1.22 -1.26 7.75
C ILE A 75 2.34 -1.25 6.72
N GLY A 76 3.17 -0.21 6.69
CA GLY A 76 4.29 -0.13 5.76
C GLY A 76 5.35 -1.21 6.01
N VAL A 77 5.67 -1.51 7.27
CA VAL A 77 6.56 -2.62 7.64
C VAL A 77 5.96 -3.96 7.22
N ALA A 78 4.66 -4.18 7.46
CA ALA A 78 3.97 -5.40 7.02
C ALA A 78 3.98 -5.54 5.50
N ALA A 79 3.78 -4.45 4.75
CA ALA A 79 3.83 -4.44 3.29
C ALA A 79 5.24 -4.75 2.75
N CYS A 80 6.28 -4.19 3.37
CA CYS A 80 7.66 -4.55 3.05
C CYS A 80 7.94 -6.03 3.36
N GLY A 81 7.48 -6.54 4.50
CA GLY A 81 7.60 -7.96 4.86
C GLY A 81 6.92 -8.88 3.86
N PHE A 82 5.69 -8.55 3.44
CA PHE A 82 4.98 -9.27 2.37
C PHE A 82 5.73 -9.21 1.04
N GLY A 83 6.25 -8.04 0.67
CA GLY A 83 6.98 -7.89 -0.58
C GLY A 83 8.29 -8.67 -0.61
N LEU A 84 9.04 -8.67 0.50
CA LEU A 84 10.22 -9.52 0.66
C LEU A 84 9.85 -10.99 0.60
N TYR A 85 8.79 -11.42 1.30
CA TYR A 85 8.29 -12.79 1.23
C TYR A 85 7.97 -13.18 -0.22
N LYS A 86 7.27 -12.34 -0.98
CA LYS A 86 6.94 -12.62 -2.38
C LYS A 86 8.17 -12.72 -3.28
N ILE A 87 9.21 -11.91 -3.04
CA ILE A 87 10.46 -12.00 -3.81
C ILE A 87 11.22 -13.30 -3.51
N PHE A 88 11.28 -13.73 -2.25
CA PHE A 88 12.10 -14.87 -1.83
C PHE A 88 11.38 -16.23 -1.86
N ALA A 89 10.07 -16.27 -1.62
CA ALA A 89 9.31 -17.51 -1.43
C ALA A 89 8.38 -17.87 -2.59
N GLY A 90 8.07 -16.95 -3.50
CA GLY A 90 7.18 -17.21 -4.66
C GLY A 90 5.77 -16.67 -4.48
#